data_AF-M0NB80-F1
#
_entry.id   AF-M0NB80-F1
#
_cell.length_a   1.000
_cell.length_b   1.000
_cell.length_c   1.000
_cell.angle_alpha   90.00
_cell.angle_beta   90.00
_cell.angle_gamma   90.00
#
_symmetry.space_group_name_H-M   'P 1'
#
loop_
_entity.id
_entity.type
_entity.pdbx_description
1 polymer ?
#
loop_
_entity_poly.entity_id
_entity_poly.type
_entity_poly.pdbx_seq_one_letter_code
_entity_poly.pdbx_strand_id
1 'polypeptide(L)'
;MGNPFYDDVDDTFRGVRVRVHTDEHTYEGWCGRWHYNEHGVIVYDAERDDGEQMGAVTLSNPEVVERLSPTDPIEEVRVADIAPSPYTYRSMDDPDHQKFIKLTRERGHLLTYPTVRRVAGDEQRDHNREYEVVAGHRRFATAQQAGLDTITARIADLDAWEAVERFVDDHVAIQGGDERHMYGQEEIDRMLARLREDWSDDRLREIPVLTPYIEEKLASTRSEAMRQGYLADGSGDR
;
A
#
# COMPACT_ATOMS: atom_id res chain seq x y z
N MET A 1 -36.16 -14.80 -13.48
CA MET A 1 -35.58 -13.98 -14.56
C MET A 1 -35.12 -12.70 -13.87
N GLY A 2 -33.81 -12.43 -13.84
CA GLY A 2 -33.26 -11.23 -13.21
C GLY A 2 -33.80 -9.98 -13.91
N ASN A 3 -33.91 -8.88 -13.17
CA ASN A 3 -34.29 -7.61 -13.77
C ASN A 3 -33.02 -7.03 -14.44
N PRO A 4 -33.01 -6.86 -15.77
CA PRO A 4 -31.81 -6.48 -16.52
C PRO A 4 -31.17 -5.18 -16.03
N PHE A 5 -31.98 -4.23 -15.53
CA PHE A 5 -31.48 -2.99 -14.97
C PHE A 5 -30.64 -3.22 -13.70
N TYR A 6 -31.07 -4.14 -12.83
CA TYR A 6 -30.34 -4.42 -11.60
C TYR A 6 -29.11 -5.28 -11.87
N ASP A 7 -29.15 -6.18 -12.85
CA ASP A 7 -27.97 -6.94 -13.27
C ASP A 7 -26.89 -5.97 -13.83
N ASP A 8 -27.29 -4.99 -14.65
CA ASP A 8 -26.39 -3.94 -15.15
C ASP A 8 -25.83 -3.04 -14.02
N VAL A 9 -26.65 -2.71 -13.01
CA VAL A 9 -26.23 -1.91 -11.84
C VAL A 9 -25.26 -2.71 -10.96
N ASP A 10 -25.54 -3.99 -10.69
CA ASP A 10 -24.66 -4.88 -9.93
C ASP A 10 -23.33 -5.04 -10.70
N ASP A 11 -23.35 -5.22 -12.02
CA ASP A 11 -22.13 -5.31 -12.84
C ASP A 11 -21.34 -3.99 -12.91
N THR A 12 -22.02 -2.85 -12.90
CA THR A 12 -21.39 -1.52 -12.96
C THR A 12 -20.73 -1.12 -11.64
N PHE A 13 -21.36 -1.47 -10.52
CA PHE A 13 -20.97 -0.98 -9.20
C PHE A 13 -20.25 -2.02 -8.33
N ARG A 14 -20.38 -3.32 -8.60
CA ARG A 14 -19.71 -4.34 -7.79
C ARG A 14 -18.19 -4.19 -7.88
N GLY A 15 -17.55 -4.11 -6.71
CA GLY A 15 -16.10 -4.02 -6.58
C GLY A 15 -15.50 -2.65 -6.93
N VAL A 16 -16.30 -1.62 -7.20
CA VAL A 16 -15.80 -0.25 -7.32
C VAL A 16 -15.96 0.49 -5.99
N ARG A 17 -15.07 1.48 -5.77
CA ARG A 17 -15.22 2.39 -4.64
C ARG A 17 -16.38 3.34 -4.93
N VAL A 18 -17.24 3.51 -3.93
CA VAL A 18 -18.47 4.29 -4.04
C VAL A 18 -18.57 5.27 -2.87
N ARG A 19 -19.28 6.36 -3.14
CA ARG A 19 -19.85 7.21 -2.10
C ARG A 19 -21.36 7.02 -2.15
N VAL A 20 -21.94 6.63 -1.03
CA VAL A 20 -23.37 6.38 -0.88
C VAL A 20 -23.96 7.43 0.05
N HIS A 21 -24.97 8.14 -0.46
CA HIS A 21 -25.71 9.12 0.30
C HIS A 21 -27.03 8.50 0.77
N THR A 22 -27.27 8.53 2.08
CA THR A 22 -28.58 8.28 2.70
C THR A 22 -29.18 9.60 3.19
N ASP A 23 -30.38 9.54 3.73
CA ASP A 23 -31.07 10.67 4.37
C ASP A 23 -30.33 11.20 5.61
N GLU A 24 -29.63 10.31 6.32
CA GLU A 24 -28.93 10.63 7.56
C GLU A 24 -27.43 10.89 7.37
N HIS A 25 -26.76 10.15 6.50
CA HIS A 25 -25.29 10.10 6.43
C HIS A 25 -24.74 9.84 5.04
N THR A 26 -23.47 10.21 4.85
CA THR A 26 -22.68 9.77 3.70
C THR A 26 -21.69 8.69 4.11
N TYR A 27 -21.55 7.68 3.25
CA TYR A 27 -20.64 6.55 3.44
C TYR A 27 -19.72 6.39 2.25
N GLU A 28 -18.44 6.13 2.48
CA GLU A 28 -17.49 5.75 1.43
C GLU A 28 -16.96 4.34 1.66
N GLY A 29 -16.87 3.55 0.61
CA GLY A 29 -16.32 2.19 0.71
C GLY A 29 -16.41 1.42 -0.60
N TRP A 30 -16.26 0.11 -0.55
CA TRP A 30 -16.33 -0.76 -1.73
C TRP A 30 -17.72 -1.34 -1.90
N CYS A 31 -18.35 -1.06 -3.03
CA CYS A 31 -19.69 -1.57 -3.31
C CYS A 31 -19.67 -3.09 -3.50
N GLY A 32 -20.49 -3.76 -2.70
CA GLY A 32 -20.75 -5.19 -2.75
C GLY A 32 -21.92 -5.50 -3.69
N ARG A 33 -22.89 -6.24 -3.16
CA ARG A 33 -24.08 -6.68 -3.89
C ARG A 33 -25.27 -5.76 -3.60
N TRP A 34 -26.10 -5.53 -4.61
CA TRP A 34 -27.40 -4.90 -4.46
C TRP A 34 -28.47 -5.90 -3.99
N HIS A 35 -29.19 -5.52 -2.93
CA HIS A 35 -30.32 -6.26 -2.37
C HIS A 35 -31.63 -5.72 -2.94
N TYR A 36 -32.09 -6.32 -4.04
CA TYR A 36 -33.22 -5.82 -4.82
C TYR A 36 -34.53 -5.71 -4.01
N ASN A 37 -34.84 -6.69 -3.16
CA ASN A 37 -36.07 -6.71 -2.35
C ASN A 37 -36.07 -5.65 -1.25
N GLU A 38 -34.89 -5.21 -0.85
CA GLU A 38 -34.67 -4.38 0.33
C GLU A 38 -34.25 -2.96 -0.07
N HIS A 39 -34.18 -2.68 -1.38
CA HIS A 39 -33.67 -1.43 -1.94
C HIS A 39 -32.35 -1.01 -1.29
N GLY A 40 -31.47 -1.98 -1.05
CA GLY A 40 -30.24 -1.78 -0.27
C GLY A 40 -28.98 -2.12 -1.06
N VAL A 41 -27.87 -1.55 -0.65
CA VAL A 41 -26.53 -1.87 -1.17
C VAL A 41 -25.61 -2.23 -0.01
N ILE A 42 -24.85 -3.31 -0.14
CA ILE A 42 -23.77 -3.60 0.81
C ILE A 42 -22.57 -2.74 0.44
N VAL A 43 -22.00 -2.04 1.41
CA VAL A 43 -20.71 -1.35 1.30
C VAL A 43 -19.74 -1.99 2.28
N TYR A 44 -18.60 -2.45 1.76
CA TYR A 44 -17.49 -3.00 2.54
C TYR A 44 -16.46 -1.92 2.83
N ASP A 45 -15.76 -2.05 3.96
CA ASP A 45 -14.77 -1.07 4.39
C ASP A 45 -15.36 0.35 4.42
N ALA A 46 -16.59 0.43 4.92
CA ALA A 46 -17.38 1.65 4.92
C ALA A 46 -16.88 2.60 6.01
N GLU A 47 -16.55 3.81 5.62
CA GLU A 47 -16.29 4.95 6.50
C GLU A 47 -17.46 5.92 6.39
N ARG A 48 -18.00 6.33 7.54
CA ARG A 48 -19.07 7.34 7.60
C ARG A 48 -18.47 8.74 7.61
N ASP A 49 -19.24 9.73 7.20
CA ASP A 49 -18.83 11.15 7.12
C ASP A 49 -18.29 11.79 8.41
N ASP A 50 -18.55 11.19 9.57
CA ASP A 50 -17.95 11.58 10.85
C ASP A 50 -16.60 10.88 11.17
N GLY A 51 -16.08 10.11 10.21
CA GLY A 51 -14.84 9.35 10.31
C GLY A 51 -14.98 7.99 11.01
N GLU A 52 -16.20 7.58 11.37
CA GLU A 52 -16.42 6.27 11.99
C GLU A 52 -16.22 5.13 10.99
N GLN A 53 -15.36 4.18 11.33
CA GLN A 53 -15.13 2.96 10.56
C GLN A 53 -16.22 1.93 10.87
N MET A 54 -17.10 1.71 9.90
CA MET A 54 -18.30 0.87 10.02
C MET A 54 -18.04 -0.57 9.54
N GLY A 55 -16.97 -0.82 8.80
CA GLY A 55 -16.65 -2.14 8.25
C GLY A 55 -17.62 -2.53 7.14
N ALA A 56 -18.46 -3.55 7.33
CA ALA A 56 -19.46 -3.96 6.34
C ALA A 56 -20.86 -3.49 6.77
N VAL A 57 -21.49 -2.65 5.96
CA VAL A 57 -22.82 -2.07 6.24
C VAL A 57 -23.76 -2.28 5.06
N THR A 58 -25.01 -2.63 5.34
CA THR A 58 -26.09 -2.59 4.36
C THR A 58 -26.78 -1.24 4.46
N LEU A 59 -26.67 -0.44 3.41
CA LEU A 59 -27.31 0.88 3.31
C LEU A 59 -28.64 0.72 2.58
N SER A 60 -29.73 0.92 3.32
CA SER A 60 -31.09 0.82 2.80
C SER A 60 -31.53 2.16 2.20
N ASN A 61 -32.28 2.11 1.09
CA ASN A 61 -32.81 3.28 0.38
C ASN A 61 -31.78 4.38 0.10
N PRO A 62 -30.63 4.06 -0.54
CA PRO A 62 -29.67 5.09 -0.91
C PRO A 62 -30.31 6.09 -1.87
N GLU A 63 -30.16 7.39 -1.60
CA GLU A 63 -30.66 8.45 -2.47
C GLU A 63 -29.79 8.58 -3.71
N VAL A 64 -28.47 8.50 -3.52
CA VAL A 64 -27.46 8.59 -4.56
C VAL A 64 -26.34 7.59 -4.27
N VAL A 65 -25.94 6.82 -5.26
CA VAL A 65 -24.70 6.03 -5.24
C VAL A 65 -23.79 6.55 -6.33
N GLU A 66 -22.76 7.28 -5.91
CA GLU A 66 -21.75 7.82 -6.80
C GLU A 66 -20.65 6.78 -6.95
N ARG A 67 -20.35 6.41 -8.19
CA ARG A 67 -19.09 5.74 -8.48
C ARG A 67 -18.01 6.79 -8.29
N LEU A 68 -17.19 6.61 -7.26
CA LEU A 68 -15.94 7.36 -7.20
C LEU A 68 -15.09 6.82 -8.34
N SER A 69 -14.56 7.71 -9.18
CA SER A 69 -13.56 7.32 -10.16
C SER A 69 -12.53 6.48 -9.42
N PRO A 70 -12.19 5.26 -9.88
CA PRO A 70 -10.99 4.64 -9.35
C PRO A 70 -9.90 5.68 -9.61
N THR A 71 -9.25 6.15 -8.56
CA THR A 71 -8.15 7.10 -8.68
C THR A 71 -7.06 6.53 -9.60
N ASP A 72 -7.03 5.20 -9.76
CA ASP A 72 -5.98 4.43 -10.39
C ASP A 72 -6.54 3.46 -11.45
N PRO A 73 -6.20 3.58 -12.75
CA PRO A 73 -6.62 2.62 -13.78
C PRO A 73 -6.02 1.22 -13.56
N ILE A 74 -6.67 0.19 -14.10
CA ILE A 74 -6.13 -1.19 -14.12
C ILE A 74 -5.72 -1.51 -15.56
N GLU A 75 -4.44 -1.86 -15.74
CA GLU A 75 -3.84 -2.06 -17.06
C GLU A 75 -3.02 -3.36 -17.09
N GLU A 76 -2.84 -3.92 -18.29
CA GLU A 76 -1.87 -4.99 -18.51
C GLU A 76 -0.49 -4.37 -18.79
N VAL A 77 0.50 -4.72 -17.96
CA VAL A 77 1.84 -4.14 -17.98
C VAL A 77 2.87 -5.25 -18.15
N ARG A 78 3.93 -4.99 -18.92
CA ARG A 78 5.05 -5.94 -19.04
C ARG A 78 5.76 -6.05 -17.69
N VAL A 79 6.01 -7.27 -17.24
CA VAL A 79 6.76 -7.50 -15.98
C VAL A 79 8.15 -6.87 -16.05
N ALA A 80 8.74 -6.83 -17.24
CA ALA A 80 10.01 -6.17 -17.50
C ALA A 80 9.95 -4.64 -17.40
N ASP A 81 8.79 -3.99 -17.35
CA ASP A 81 8.71 -2.52 -17.21
C ASP A 81 8.50 -2.06 -15.77
N ILE A 82 8.42 -3.01 -14.84
CA ILE A 82 8.14 -2.75 -13.43
C ILE A 82 9.41 -2.99 -12.61
N ALA A 83 9.79 -2.01 -11.80
CA ALA A 83 10.82 -2.14 -10.78
C ALA A 83 10.21 -2.63 -9.46
N PRO A 84 10.90 -3.50 -8.70
CA PRO A 84 10.55 -3.68 -7.29
C PRO A 84 10.80 -2.38 -6.51
N SER A 85 10.06 -2.16 -5.42
CA SER A 85 10.38 -1.05 -4.50
C SER A 85 11.80 -1.22 -3.94
N PRO A 86 12.62 -0.15 -3.92
CA PRO A 86 13.99 -0.19 -3.40
C PRO A 86 14.04 -0.42 -1.88
N TYR A 87 12.92 -0.26 -1.19
CA TYR A 87 12.81 -0.37 0.26
C TYR A 87 12.38 -1.76 0.73
N THR A 88 12.14 -2.70 -0.21
CA THR A 88 11.70 -4.06 0.11
C THR A 88 12.85 -4.93 0.61
N TYR A 89 12.83 -5.34 1.89
CA TYR A 89 13.86 -6.20 2.50
C TYR A 89 13.35 -7.55 3.00
N ARG A 90 12.04 -7.81 2.86
CA ARG A 90 11.43 -9.06 3.34
C ARG A 90 11.98 -10.28 2.63
N SER A 91 12.36 -11.30 3.41
CA SER A 91 12.66 -12.63 2.85
C SER A 91 11.38 -13.23 2.28
N MET A 92 11.46 -13.66 1.03
CA MET A 92 10.36 -14.35 0.34
C MET A 92 10.67 -15.82 0.12
N ASP A 93 11.61 -16.40 0.86
CA ASP A 93 12.01 -17.80 0.75
C ASP A 93 11.27 -18.67 1.79
N ASP A 94 9.94 -18.75 1.63
CA ASP A 94 9.09 -19.59 2.45
C ASP A 94 8.31 -20.62 1.61
N PRO A 95 7.96 -21.80 2.17
CA PRO A 95 7.27 -22.86 1.42
C PRO A 95 5.94 -22.43 0.79
N ASP A 96 5.20 -21.52 1.44
CA ASP A 96 3.93 -21.03 0.91
C ASP A 96 4.16 -20.14 -0.31
N HIS A 97 5.24 -19.35 -0.33
CA HIS A 97 5.60 -18.57 -1.51
C HIS A 97 6.00 -19.46 -2.67
N GLN A 98 6.82 -20.50 -2.42
CA GLN A 98 7.22 -21.46 -3.46
C GLN A 98 6.02 -22.18 -4.06
N LYS A 99 5.03 -22.53 -3.23
CA LYS A 99 3.75 -23.08 -3.68
C LYS A 99 2.99 -22.07 -4.54
N PHE A 100 2.94 -20.80 -4.14
CA PHE A 100 2.26 -19.75 -4.90
C PHE A 100 2.92 -19.49 -6.25
N ILE A 101 4.25 -19.49 -6.34
CA ILE A 101 5.02 -19.40 -7.60
C ILE A 101 4.68 -20.56 -8.53
N LYS A 102 4.71 -21.80 -8.02
CA LYS A 102 4.38 -22.98 -8.80
C LYS A 102 2.96 -22.89 -9.37
N LEU A 103 1.97 -22.58 -8.53
CA LEU A 103 0.57 -22.45 -8.95
C LEU A 103 0.36 -21.31 -9.96
N THR A 104 1.08 -20.19 -9.79
CA THR A 104 1.03 -19.06 -10.72
C THR A 104 1.60 -19.45 -12.08
N ARG A 105 2.73 -20.15 -12.10
CA ARG A 105 3.34 -20.66 -13.34
C ARG A 105 2.42 -21.64 -14.08
N GLU A 106 1.74 -22.52 -13.35
CA GLU A 106 0.78 -23.48 -13.93
C GLU A 106 -0.47 -22.78 -14.48
N ARG A 107 -0.90 -21.66 -13.90
CA ARG A 107 -2.10 -20.92 -14.31
C ARG A 107 -1.84 -19.85 -15.37
N GLY A 108 -0.63 -19.29 -15.42
CA GLY A 108 -0.26 -18.23 -16.35
C GLY A 108 -0.73 -16.82 -15.98
N HIS A 109 -1.31 -16.61 -14.80
CA HIS A 109 -1.71 -15.27 -14.33
C HIS A 109 -1.67 -15.19 -12.80
N LEU A 110 -1.62 -13.96 -12.28
CA LEU A 110 -1.83 -13.68 -10.86
C LEU A 110 -3.32 -13.78 -10.53
N LEU A 111 -3.68 -14.35 -9.38
CA LEU A 111 -5.08 -14.35 -8.89
C LEU A 111 -5.54 -12.94 -8.49
N THR A 112 -4.60 -12.08 -8.09
CA THR A 112 -4.81 -10.69 -7.69
C THR A 112 -3.66 -9.84 -8.20
N TYR A 113 -3.94 -8.59 -8.54
CA TYR A 113 -2.94 -7.69 -9.13
C TYR A 113 -2.15 -6.90 -8.05
N PRO A 114 -0.88 -6.56 -8.31
CA PRO A 114 -0.16 -5.56 -7.52
C PRO A 114 -0.61 -4.14 -7.87
N THR A 115 -0.24 -3.19 -7.02
CA THR A 115 -0.34 -1.76 -7.32
C THR A 115 1.04 -1.23 -7.67
N VAL A 116 1.13 -0.50 -8.77
CA VAL A 116 2.36 0.12 -9.26
C VAL A 116 2.13 1.61 -9.51
N ARG A 117 3.16 2.44 -9.45
CA ARG A 117 3.11 3.86 -9.85
C ARG A 117 3.97 4.09 -11.09
N ARG A 118 3.71 5.15 -11.86
CA ARG A 118 4.59 5.58 -12.95
C ARG A 118 5.84 6.25 -12.37
N VAL A 119 7.01 5.95 -12.94
CA VAL A 119 8.31 6.49 -12.49
C VAL A 119 9.18 7.03 -13.63
N ALA A 120 8.67 7.01 -14.86
CA ALA A 120 9.35 7.60 -16.01
C ALA A 120 9.60 9.10 -15.78
N GLY A 121 10.87 9.49 -15.58
CA GLY A 121 11.28 10.87 -15.31
C GLY A 121 11.49 11.22 -13.83
N ASP A 122 11.35 10.26 -12.92
CA ASP A 122 11.69 10.42 -11.51
C ASP A 122 13.21 10.35 -11.32
N GLU A 123 13.88 11.50 -11.18
CA GLU A 123 15.35 11.61 -11.00
C GLU A 123 15.85 10.90 -9.73
N GLN A 124 14.96 10.61 -8.78
CA GLN A 124 15.30 9.92 -7.53
C GLN A 124 15.36 8.40 -7.69
N ARG A 125 15.06 7.87 -8.89
CA ARG A 125 15.06 6.42 -9.16
C ARG A 125 16.17 6.04 -10.13
N ASP A 126 17.04 5.12 -9.68
CA ASP A 126 18.18 4.61 -10.44
C ASP A 126 17.82 3.46 -11.42
N HIS A 127 16.58 3.43 -11.92
CA HIS A 127 16.15 2.39 -12.86
C HIS A 127 15.44 2.97 -14.08
N ASN A 128 15.70 2.38 -15.24
CA ASN A 128 15.06 2.74 -16.51
C ASN A 128 13.70 2.03 -16.70
N ARG A 129 12.98 1.75 -15.62
CA ARG A 129 11.66 1.11 -15.64
C ARG A 129 10.57 2.17 -15.72
N GLU A 130 9.43 1.83 -16.32
CA GLU A 130 8.30 2.76 -16.45
C GLU A 130 7.44 2.81 -15.19
N TYR A 131 7.46 1.73 -14.41
CA TYR A 131 6.67 1.58 -13.19
C TYR A 131 7.50 1.09 -12.00
N GLU A 132 7.03 1.36 -10.79
CA GLU A 132 7.56 0.84 -9.53
C GLU A 132 6.44 0.21 -8.70
N VAL A 133 6.68 -0.94 -8.07
CA VAL A 133 5.70 -1.57 -7.18
C VAL A 133 5.54 -0.76 -5.90
N VAL A 134 4.30 -0.38 -5.60
CA VAL A 134 3.92 0.30 -4.37
C VAL A 134 3.27 -0.66 -3.38
N ALA A 135 2.46 -1.61 -3.87
CA ALA A 135 1.82 -2.62 -3.02
C ALA A 135 1.75 -3.99 -3.70
N GLY A 136 1.71 -5.05 -2.90
CA GLY A 136 1.70 -6.41 -3.41
C GLY A 136 3.08 -6.91 -3.85
N HIS A 137 4.15 -6.48 -3.18
CA HIS A 137 5.54 -6.85 -3.46
C HIS A 137 5.75 -8.36 -3.65
N ARG A 138 5.15 -9.18 -2.78
CA ARG A 138 5.22 -10.65 -2.88
C ARG A 138 4.57 -11.18 -4.17
N ARG A 139 3.45 -10.59 -4.62
CA ARG A 139 2.78 -10.97 -5.87
C ARG A 139 3.62 -10.62 -7.09
N PHE A 140 4.22 -9.43 -7.08
CA PHE A 140 5.13 -9.04 -8.16
C PHE A 140 6.36 -9.96 -8.23
N ALA A 141 6.99 -10.24 -7.09
CA ALA A 141 8.08 -11.21 -7.02
C ALA A 141 7.65 -12.60 -7.51
N THR A 142 6.43 -13.02 -7.19
CA THR A 142 5.84 -14.26 -7.73
C THR A 142 5.75 -14.22 -9.24
N ALA A 143 5.25 -13.14 -9.85
CA ALA A 143 5.16 -13.01 -11.31
C ALA A 143 6.53 -13.10 -11.99
N GLN A 144 7.54 -12.43 -11.42
CA GLN A 144 8.92 -12.51 -11.90
C GLN A 144 9.47 -13.94 -11.85
N GLN A 145 9.31 -14.62 -10.70
CA GLN A 145 9.81 -15.99 -10.53
C GLN A 145 9.00 -17.05 -11.28
N ALA A 146 7.70 -16.79 -11.52
CA ALA A 146 6.85 -17.63 -12.36
C ALA A 146 7.21 -17.51 -13.84
N GLY A 147 7.87 -16.40 -14.25
CA GLY A 147 8.27 -16.14 -15.63
C GLY A 147 7.12 -15.62 -16.49
N LEU A 148 6.24 -14.78 -15.92
CA LEU A 148 5.18 -14.12 -16.67
C LEU A 148 5.75 -12.95 -17.49
N ASP A 149 5.30 -12.80 -18.73
CA ASP A 149 5.71 -11.68 -19.60
C ASP A 149 4.94 -10.40 -19.27
N THR A 150 3.63 -10.53 -19.02
CA THR A 150 2.72 -9.44 -18.65
C THR A 150 1.92 -9.79 -17.39
N ILE A 151 1.49 -8.76 -16.66
CA ILE A 151 0.57 -8.88 -15.54
C ILE A 151 -0.45 -7.75 -15.57
N THR A 152 -1.66 -8.03 -15.10
CA THR A 152 -2.62 -6.97 -14.72
C THR A 152 -2.10 -6.26 -13.47
N ALA A 153 -2.09 -4.93 -13.48
CA ALA A 153 -1.67 -4.08 -12.37
C ALA A 153 -2.60 -2.88 -12.22
N ARG A 154 -2.79 -2.42 -10.98
CA ARG A 154 -3.41 -1.13 -10.69
C ARG A 154 -2.34 -0.04 -10.79
N ILE A 155 -2.58 1.01 -11.58
CA ILE A 155 -1.64 2.11 -11.83
C ILE A 155 -2.02 3.28 -10.92
N ALA A 156 -1.32 3.44 -9.82
CA ALA A 156 -1.53 4.54 -8.90
C ALA A 156 -0.85 5.83 -9.34
N ASP A 157 -1.58 6.93 -9.23
CA ASP A 157 -1.03 8.27 -9.39
C ASP A 157 -0.46 8.70 -8.04
N LEU A 158 0.79 8.32 -7.78
CA LEU A 158 1.51 8.61 -6.56
C LEU A 158 2.88 9.17 -6.90
N ASP A 159 3.24 10.27 -6.24
CA ASP A 159 4.60 10.78 -6.30
C ASP A 159 5.58 9.88 -5.51
N ALA A 160 6.87 10.22 -5.55
CA ALA A 160 7.90 9.42 -4.90
C ALA A 160 7.77 9.40 -3.37
N TRP A 161 7.25 10.47 -2.80
CA TRP A 161 7.07 10.63 -1.37
C TRP A 161 5.83 9.89 -0.88
N GLU A 162 4.69 10.04 -1.56
CA GLU A 162 3.45 9.32 -1.24
C GLU A 162 3.65 7.79 -1.34
N ALA A 163 4.48 7.34 -2.29
CA ALA A 163 4.86 5.94 -2.40
C ALA A 163 5.68 5.45 -1.18
N VAL A 164 6.53 6.31 -0.61
CA VAL A 164 7.28 6.02 0.63
C VAL A 164 6.34 5.96 1.82
N GLU A 165 5.44 6.93 1.96
CA GLU A 165 4.45 6.96 3.04
C GLU A 165 3.63 5.67 3.05
N ARG A 166 3.13 5.27 1.87
CA ARG A 166 2.39 4.03 1.70
C ARG A 166 3.22 2.79 1.98
N PHE A 167 4.48 2.77 1.53
CA PHE A 167 5.38 1.66 1.80
C PHE A 167 5.61 1.49 3.30
N VAL A 168 5.84 2.58 4.02
CA VAL A 168 6.07 2.56 5.47
C VAL A 168 4.82 2.09 6.21
N ASP A 169 3.64 2.59 5.84
CA ASP A 169 2.36 2.19 6.43
C ASP A 169 2.10 0.68 6.29
N ASP A 170 2.39 0.10 5.12
CA ASP A 170 2.21 -1.33 4.84
C ASP A 170 3.22 -2.25 5.57
N HIS A 171 4.32 -1.71 6.11
CA HIS A 171 5.45 -2.51 6.60
C HIS A 171 5.94 -2.18 8.00
N VAL A 172 5.64 -1.02 8.57
CA VAL A 172 6.13 -0.61 9.90
C VAL A 172 4.94 -0.52 10.86
N ALA A 173 4.98 -1.33 11.91
CA ALA A 173 3.93 -1.30 12.93
C ALA A 173 3.97 0.02 13.71
N ILE A 174 2.80 0.57 14.00
CA ILE A 174 2.66 1.57 15.06
C ILE A 174 3.03 0.90 16.39
N GLN A 175 3.77 1.59 17.25
CA GLN A 175 4.21 1.07 18.54
C GLN A 175 3.02 0.54 19.36
N GLY A 176 3.05 -0.75 19.70
CA GLY A 176 1.96 -1.44 20.42
C GLY A 176 0.82 -1.97 19.54
N GLY A 177 0.95 -1.89 18.21
CA GLY A 177 0.03 -2.47 17.22
C GLY A 177 0.27 -3.97 16.93
N ASP A 178 -0.49 -4.52 15.98
CA ASP A 178 -0.25 -5.89 15.50
C ASP A 178 0.98 -5.94 14.61
N GLU A 179 2.06 -6.55 15.10
CA GLU A 179 3.32 -6.69 14.40
C GLU A 179 3.35 -7.89 13.43
N ARG A 180 2.27 -8.69 13.38
CA ARG A 180 2.22 -9.87 12.51
C ARG A 180 2.33 -9.43 11.05
N HIS A 181 3.37 -9.92 10.39
CA HIS A 181 3.71 -9.56 9.01
C HIS A 181 4.17 -8.11 8.81
N MET A 182 4.63 -7.42 9.87
CA MET A 182 5.37 -6.17 9.78
C MET A 182 6.87 -6.44 9.77
N TYR A 183 7.68 -5.44 9.44
CA TYR A 183 9.13 -5.52 9.46
C TYR A 183 9.64 -5.64 10.89
N GLY A 184 10.59 -6.54 11.09
CA GLY A 184 11.39 -6.57 12.31
C GLY A 184 12.43 -5.47 12.33
N GLN A 185 13.08 -5.27 13.48
CA GLN A 185 14.08 -4.21 13.69
C GLN A 185 15.18 -4.18 12.61
N GLU A 186 15.74 -5.34 12.24
CA GLU A 186 16.81 -5.42 11.23
C GLU A 186 16.33 -5.04 9.81
N GLU A 187 15.05 -5.27 9.50
CA GLU A 187 14.46 -4.88 8.22
C GLU A 187 14.15 -3.38 8.22
N ILE A 188 13.62 -2.85 9.33
CA ILE A 188 13.41 -1.41 9.54
C ILE A 188 14.75 -0.66 9.44
N ASP A 189 15.81 -1.17 10.05
CA ASP A 189 17.14 -0.52 10.03
C ASP A 189 17.73 -0.43 8.62
N ARG A 190 17.56 -1.47 7.80
CA ARG A 190 17.99 -1.51 6.39
C ARG A 190 17.12 -0.60 5.52
N MET A 191 15.80 -0.66 5.72
CA MET A 191 14.85 0.22 5.07
C MET A 191 15.17 1.70 5.35
N LEU A 192 15.37 2.07 6.61
CA LEU A 192 15.73 3.43 7.01
C LEU A 192 17.09 3.86 6.46
N ALA A 193 18.07 2.96 6.38
CA ALA A 193 19.37 3.27 5.78
C ALA A 193 19.22 3.63 4.29
N ARG A 194 18.43 2.87 3.53
CA ARG A 194 18.15 3.16 2.12
C ARG A 194 17.29 4.41 1.94
N LEU A 195 16.26 4.61 2.77
CA LEU A 195 15.44 5.83 2.74
C LEU A 195 16.29 7.09 2.93
N ARG A 196 17.32 7.04 3.79
CA ARG A 196 18.25 8.16 4.03
C ARG A 196 19.18 8.50 2.87
N GLU A 197 19.33 7.61 1.90
CA GLU A 197 20.07 7.92 0.68
C GLU A 197 19.23 8.80 -0.26
N ASP A 198 17.91 8.66 -0.21
CA ASP A 198 16.97 9.38 -1.07
C ASP A 198 16.34 10.61 -0.39
N TRP A 199 16.17 10.57 0.94
CA TRP A 199 15.40 11.54 1.72
C TRP A 199 16.14 12.02 2.97
N SER A 200 16.00 13.31 3.27
CA SER A 200 16.56 13.89 4.50
C SER A 200 15.83 13.38 5.77
N ASP A 201 16.53 13.32 6.90
CA ASP A 201 15.93 12.97 8.19
C ASP A 201 14.76 13.90 8.57
N ASP A 202 14.81 15.19 8.21
CA ASP A 202 13.73 16.14 8.47
C ASP A 202 12.45 15.73 7.73
N ARG A 203 12.60 15.31 6.47
CA ARG A 203 11.49 14.80 5.66
C ARG A 203 10.97 13.46 6.17
N LEU A 204 11.85 12.54 6.54
CA LEU A 204 11.47 11.23 7.11
C LEU A 204 10.72 11.35 8.46
N ARG A 205 10.96 12.41 9.25
CA ARG A 205 10.20 12.69 10.48
C ARG A 205 8.76 13.13 10.22
N GLU A 206 8.41 13.53 8.99
CA GLU A 206 7.01 13.80 8.64
C GLU A 206 6.16 12.52 8.69
N ILE A 207 6.80 11.33 8.60
CA ILE A 207 6.15 10.03 8.78
C ILE A 207 6.21 9.63 10.26
N PRO A 208 5.11 9.76 11.03
CA PRO A 208 5.17 9.71 12.49
C PRO A 208 5.73 8.39 13.03
N VAL A 209 5.41 7.26 12.39
CA VAL A 209 5.84 5.92 12.80
C VAL A 209 7.36 5.72 12.70
N LEU A 210 8.07 6.50 11.86
CA LEU A 210 9.53 6.43 11.76
C LEU A 210 10.25 7.22 12.85
N THR A 211 9.59 8.17 13.50
CA THR A 211 10.21 9.11 14.44
C THR A 211 11.00 8.40 15.56
N PRO A 212 10.45 7.39 16.27
CA PRO A 212 11.18 6.69 17.33
C PRO A 212 12.47 6.05 16.82
N TYR A 213 12.44 5.46 15.62
CA TYR A 213 13.59 4.79 15.02
C TYR A 213 14.67 5.77 14.55
N ILE A 214 14.25 6.95 14.06
CA ILE A 214 15.18 8.03 13.69
C ILE A 214 15.89 8.57 14.93
N GLU A 215 15.15 8.81 16.02
CA GLU A 215 15.68 9.35 17.28
C GLU A 215 16.59 8.36 18.02
N GLU A 216 16.21 7.08 18.10
CA GLU A 216 17.03 6.04 18.72
C GLU A 216 18.38 5.89 18.02
N LYS A 217 18.39 5.88 16.67
CA LYS A 217 19.64 5.77 15.90
C LYS A 217 20.52 7.01 16.10
N LEU A 218 19.95 8.21 16.16
CA LEU A 218 20.69 9.45 16.45
C LEU A 218 21.29 9.42 17.86
N ALA A 219 20.55 8.92 18.86
CA ALA A 219 21.04 8.77 20.23
C ALA A 219 22.18 7.75 20.32
N SER A 220 22.08 6.63 19.59
CA SER A 220 23.11 5.59 19.49
C SER A 220 24.39 6.12 18.81
N THR A 221 24.26 6.75 17.64
CA THR A 221 25.40 7.34 16.92
C THR A 221 26.06 8.47 17.70
N ARG A 222 25.29 9.31 18.40
CA ARG A 222 25.84 10.37 19.27
C ARG A 222 26.58 9.81 20.47
N SER A 223 26.04 8.77 21.10
CA SER A 223 26.68 8.07 22.22
C SER A 223 27.97 7.38 21.79
N GLU A 224 28.00 6.81 20.58
CA GLU A 224 29.18 6.19 20.01
C GLU A 224 30.24 7.22 19.61
N ALA A 225 29.83 8.35 19.01
CA ALA A 225 30.73 9.46 18.69
C ALA A 225 31.32 10.11 19.96
N MET A 226 30.56 10.22 21.05
CA MET A 226 31.07 10.63 22.36
C MET A 226 32.06 9.61 22.93
N ARG A 227 31.74 8.31 22.83
CA ARG A 227 32.63 7.21 23.29
C ARG A 227 33.95 7.17 22.51
N GLN A 228 33.90 7.46 21.21
CA GLN A 228 35.08 7.51 20.33
C GLN A 228 35.79 8.87 20.36
N GLY A 229 35.30 9.85 21.14
CA GLY A 229 35.96 11.14 21.36
C GLY A 229 35.78 12.17 20.23
N TYR A 230 34.85 11.94 19.30
CA TYR A 230 34.56 12.86 18.19
C TYR A 230 33.64 14.02 18.58
N LEU A 231 32.93 13.90 19.71
CA LEU A 231 32.11 14.97 20.30
C LEU A 231 32.56 15.20 21.74
N ALA A 232 32.89 16.45 22.07
CA ALA A 232 33.15 16.84 23.45
C ALA A 232 31.84 16.78 24.25
N ASP A 233 31.89 16.18 25.43
CA ASP A 233 30.81 16.28 26.39
C ASP A 233 30.60 17.77 26.70
N GLY A 234 29.37 18.26 26.60
CA GLY A 234 29.05 19.68 26.74
C GLY A 234 29.23 20.23 28.16
N SER A 235 29.95 19.50 29.02
CA SER A 235 30.28 19.82 30.40
C SER A 235 31.57 20.65 30.49
N GLY A 236 31.65 21.74 29.71
CA GLY A 236 32.68 22.77 29.82
C GLY A 236 32.14 24.03 30.49
N ASP A 237 32.49 24.20 31.77
CA ASP A 237 32.44 25.41 32.63
C ASP A 237 31.11 26.16 32.83
N ARG A 238 30.54 25.97 34.03
CA ARG A 238 30.24 27.07 34.97
C ARG A 238 30.54 26.66 36.41
#